data_AF-A0A6P8RJ13-F1
#
_entry.id   AF-A0A6P8RJ13-F1
#
_cell.length_a   1.000
_cell.length_b   1.000
_cell.length_c   1.000
_cell.angle_alpha   90.00
_cell.angle_beta   90.00
_cell.angle_gamma   90.00
#
_symmetry.space_group_name_H-M   'P 1'
#
loop_
_entity.id
_entity.type
_entity.pdbx_description
1 polymer ?
#
loop_
_entity_poly.entity_id
_entity_poly.type
_entity_poly.pdbx_seq_one_letter_code
_entity_poly.pdbx_strand_id
1 'polypeptide(L)'
;MGLGPAPPETMMEGSPGASQILRLLSQPRGPELCGELVRTLLRDPRAGIAEAGATLLQLLHFLGKGEGWLPGEEESGARAPGERQEPSEESGGGTRREGQADRGSPLPAPRRALLRCIAAPVYVFARTHRQKEVMDALLRASGCESEAELLGGPGGIFRAVMGVLKPDLSKDIWDKNPATKEVFSWTLQQVTRPWLSDHLDSVMAPALLLSDDYRNENKILGVSCLHHIVLNVPAAELCQYNRAHVVYHALYHHLYTPEADLIQAVLLCLLDLLPVLEKETLVSGEPRQSNCCDDLIQLILTHMEMESRILLRRVYARNLTALVNRLDIKVAGHLKRLTRVIVQYLEVYDGPEEAARLAILEVLQCTIQQAWPRMSCRLDILLKSLLRLIYDVSTDRSLTPEPVKAALLKEATQCLLLLDRCCQQQVKVLLAGVYNSSTNSNVLECIERVQQEN
;
A
#
# COMPACT_ATOMS: atom_id res chain seq x y z
N MET A 1 27.00 2.73 -76.76
CA MET A 1 26.21 2.09 -75.68
C MET A 1 25.96 3.17 -74.64
N GLY A 2 24.81 3.82 -74.73
CA GLY A 2 24.37 4.81 -73.75
C GLY A 2 23.54 4.13 -72.68
N LEU A 3 23.87 4.38 -71.42
CA LEU A 3 23.00 4.11 -70.28
C LEU A 3 22.91 5.42 -69.50
N GLY A 4 21.77 6.07 -69.64
CA GLY A 4 21.37 7.21 -68.82
C GLY A 4 20.95 6.76 -67.41
N PRO A 5 20.76 7.71 -66.48
CA PRO A 5 20.45 7.43 -65.09
C PRO A 5 18.96 7.11 -64.92
N ALA A 6 18.65 6.11 -64.09
CA ALA A 6 17.32 5.87 -63.55
C ALA A 6 17.08 6.78 -62.31
N PRO A 7 15.84 7.28 -62.09
CA PRO A 7 15.52 8.26 -61.05
C PRO A 7 15.37 7.63 -59.65
N PRO A 8 15.39 8.44 -58.58
CA PRO A 8 15.12 7.98 -57.23
C PRO A 8 13.61 7.81 -57.04
N GLU A 9 13.17 6.58 -56.77
CA GLU A 9 11.84 6.33 -56.22
C GLU A 9 11.80 6.77 -54.76
N THR A 10 11.33 8.00 -54.55
CA THR A 10 10.64 8.39 -53.33
C THR A 10 9.33 7.62 -53.25
N MET A 11 9.27 6.59 -52.41
CA MET A 11 8.02 6.09 -51.86
C MET A 11 7.99 6.34 -50.35
N MET A 12 7.20 7.34 -49.98
CA MET A 12 6.48 7.33 -48.72
C MET A 12 5.57 6.11 -48.71
N GLU A 13 5.84 5.14 -47.85
CA GLU A 13 4.85 4.14 -47.45
C GLU A 13 4.68 4.19 -45.94
N GLY A 14 3.45 4.53 -45.54
CA GLY A 14 3.03 4.71 -44.16
C GLY A 14 3.02 3.41 -43.36
N SER A 15 3.11 3.60 -42.05
CA SER A 15 3.14 2.58 -40.99
C SER A 15 2.22 1.37 -41.29
N PRO A 16 2.77 0.15 -41.48
CA PRO A 16 2.01 -1.05 -41.88
C PRO A 16 1.21 -1.71 -40.74
N GLY A 17 1.24 -1.15 -39.51
CA GLY A 17 0.73 -1.82 -38.31
C GLY A 17 -0.78 -2.06 -38.29
N ALA A 18 -1.60 -1.03 -38.50
CA ALA A 18 -3.05 -1.12 -38.29
C ALA A 18 -3.75 -2.00 -39.34
N SER A 19 -3.39 -1.85 -40.62
CA SER A 19 -3.99 -2.58 -41.74
C SER A 19 -3.66 -4.09 -41.70
N GLN A 20 -2.48 -4.45 -41.17
CA GLN A 20 -2.05 -5.84 -41.04
C GLN A 20 -2.70 -6.54 -39.84
N ILE A 21 -2.89 -5.81 -38.73
CA ILE A 21 -3.69 -6.29 -37.58
C ILE A 21 -5.13 -6.52 -38.02
N LEU A 22 -5.75 -5.59 -38.78
CA LEU A 22 -7.11 -5.74 -39.30
C LEU A 22 -7.28 -6.96 -40.23
N ARG A 23 -6.26 -7.30 -41.04
CA ARG A 23 -6.24 -8.52 -41.87
C ARG A 23 -6.09 -9.81 -41.08
N LEU A 24 -5.45 -9.79 -39.92
CA LEU A 24 -5.30 -10.98 -39.08
C LEU A 24 -6.57 -11.28 -38.29
N LEU A 25 -7.38 -10.26 -37.97
CA LEU A 25 -8.66 -10.42 -37.26
C LEU A 25 -9.74 -11.16 -38.04
N SER A 26 -9.64 -11.27 -39.36
CA SER A 26 -10.56 -12.08 -40.17
C SER A 26 -10.22 -13.58 -40.15
N GLN A 27 -9.14 -13.99 -39.48
CA GLN A 27 -8.75 -15.39 -39.34
C GLN A 27 -9.29 -16.01 -38.04
N PRO A 28 -9.54 -17.33 -37.99
CA PRO A 28 -10.07 -18.02 -36.80
C PRO A 28 -9.15 -17.97 -35.57
N ARG A 29 -7.83 -17.78 -35.75
CA ARG A 29 -6.84 -17.53 -34.67
C ARG A 29 -6.45 -16.05 -34.54
N GLY A 30 -7.16 -15.16 -35.23
CA GLY A 30 -6.85 -13.74 -35.34
C GLY A 30 -6.59 -13.02 -34.01
N PRO A 31 -7.40 -13.22 -32.96
CA PRO A 31 -7.21 -12.51 -31.69
C PRO A 31 -5.90 -12.86 -30.96
N GLU A 32 -5.50 -14.12 -30.97
CA GLU A 32 -4.25 -14.59 -30.34
C GLU A 32 -3.03 -14.11 -31.13
N LEU A 33 -3.10 -14.19 -32.46
CA LEU A 33 -2.06 -13.69 -33.36
C LEU A 33 -1.90 -12.17 -33.25
N CYS A 34 -3.00 -11.43 -33.10
CA CYS A 34 -2.96 -9.98 -32.89
C CYS A 34 -2.38 -9.62 -31.52
N GLY A 35 -2.67 -10.38 -30.47
CA GLY A 35 -2.05 -10.21 -29.16
C GLY A 35 -0.52 -10.36 -29.22
N GLU A 36 -0.04 -11.37 -29.93
CA GLU A 36 1.39 -11.61 -30.12
C GLU A 36 2.06 -10.55 -31.00
N LEU A 37 1.37 -10.10 -32.05
CA LEU A 37 1.86 -9.05 -32.92
C LEU A 37 1.99 -7.72 -32.19
N VAL A 38 0.99 -7.37 -31.34
CA VAL A 38 1.05 -6.19 -30.48
C VAL A 38 2.19 -6.33 -29.47
N ARG A 39 2.41 -7.50 -28.85
CA ARG A 39 3.58 -7.70 -27.97
C ARG A 39 4.90 -7.50 -28.70
N THR A 40 4.98 -7.97 -29.95
CA THR A 40 6.19 -7.86 -30.78
C THR A 40 6.44 -6.41 -31.19
N LEU A 41 5.40 -5.69 -31.60
CA LEU A 41 5.47 -4.25 -31.93
C LEU A 41 5.88 -3.40 -30.73
N LEU A 42 5.38 -3.72 -29.53
CA LEU A 42 5.74 -3.00 -28.30
C LEU A 42 7.14 -3.34 -27.78
N ARG A 43 7.74 -4.43 -28.27
CA ARG A 43 9.11 -4.84 -27.95
C ARG A 43 10.13 -4.41 -29.01
N ASP A 44 9.70 -3.95 -30.19
CA ASP A 44 10.60 -3.55 -31.26
C ASP A 44 11.15 -2.13 -31.00
N PRO A 45 12.46 -1.97 -30.75
CA PRO A 45 13.07 -0.65 -30.54
C PRO A 45 13.06 0.25 -31.78
N ARG A 46 12.69 -0.26 -32.96
CA ARG A 46 12.66 0.50 -34.22
C ARG A 46 11.41 1.34 -34.41
N ALA A 47 10.27 0.89 -33.89
CA ALA A 47 9.04 1.68 -33.86
C ALA A 47 9.14 2.65 -32.68
N GLY A 48 9.43 3.92 -32.93
CA GLY A 48 9.56 4.91 -31.86
C GLY A 48 8.34 4.91 -30.93
N ILE A 49 8.54 5.18 -29.63
CA ILE A 49 7.48 5.17 -28.59
C ILE A 49 6.22 5.98 -29.00
N ALA A 50 6.42 7.08 -29.74
CA ALA A 50 5.33 7.92 -30.25
C ALA A 50 4.54 7.24 -31.39
N GLU A 51 5.20 6.51 -32.29
CA GLU A 51 4.55 5.80 -33.39
C GLU A 51 3.75 4.59 -32.90
N ALA A 52 4.33 3.84 -31.94
CA ALA A 52 3.61 2.77 -31.26
C ALA A 52 2.38 3.31 -30.51
N GLY A 53 2.51 4.44 -29.80
CA GLY A 53 1.39 5.12 -29.15
C GLY A 53 0.28 5.53 -30.11
N ALA A 54 0.63 6.15 -31.25
CA ALA A 54 -0.35 6.55 -32.27
C ALA A 54 -1.09 5.34 -32.88
N THR A 55 -0.37 4.24 -33.15
CA THR A 55 -0.96 3.01 -33.68
C THR A 55 -1.94 2.38 -32.68
N LEU A 56 -1.58 2.38 -31.39
CA LEU A 56 -2.46 1.90 -30.32
C LEU A 56 -3.71 2.76 -30.16
N LEU A 57 -3.59 4.09 -30.24
CA LEU A 57 -4.75 5.00 -30.19
C LEU A 57 -5.72 4.72 -31.34
N GLN A 58 -5.23 4.53 -32.56
CA GLN A 58 -6.06 4.19 -33.72
C GLN A 58 -6.78 2.86 -33.51
N LEU A 59 -6.08 1.83 -33.02
CA LEU A 59 -6.64 0.52 -32.73
C LEU A 59 -7.73 0.56 -31.64
N LEU A 60 -7.48 1.28 -30.54
CA LEU A 60 -8.43 1.43 -29.43
C LEU A 60 -9.66 2.24 -29.83
N HIS A 61 -9.48 3.28 -30.65
CA HIS A 61 -10.59 4.06 -31.19
C HIS A 61 -11.49 3.23 -32.12
N PHE A 62 -10.88 2.38 -32.96
CA PHE A 62 -11.63 1.43 -33.80
C PHE A 62 -12.41 0.42 -32.96
N LEU A 63 -11.83 -0.06 -31.85
CA LEU A 63 -12.51 -0.97 -30.94
C LEU A 63 -13.62 -0.29 -30.13
N GLY A 64 -13.47 0.99 -29.79
CA GLY A 64 -14.47 1.76 -29.05
C GLY A 64 -15.65 2.28 -29.89
N LYS A 65 -15.47 2.52 -31.19
CA LYS A 65 -16.57 2.95 -32.08
C LYS A 65 -17.43 1.76 -32.49
N GLY A 66 -18.67 1.72 -32.00
CA GLY A 66 -19.67 0.69 -32.30
C GLY A 66 -20.18 0.61 -33.74
N GLU A 67 -19.58 1.33 -34.70
CA GLU A 67 -20.05 1.35 -36.09
C GLU A 67 -19.10 0.58 -37.02
N GLY A 68 -19.66 -0.24 -37.90
CA GLY A 68 -18.97 -0.87 -39.02
C GLY A 68 -18.24 -2.18 -38.70
N TRP A 69 -18.97 -3.25 -38.41
CA TRP A 69 -18.49 -4.60 -38.73
C TRP A 69 -19.53 -5.26 -39.64
N LEU A 70 -19.26 -5.29 -40.93
CA LEU A 70 -19.96 -6.14 -41.89
C LEU A 70 -18.94 -7.20 -42.36
N PRO A 71 -18.94 -8.42 -41.79
CA PRO A 71 -18.48 -9.56 -42.54
C PRO A 71 -19.61 -9.94 -43.50
N GLY A 72 -19.35 -9.82 -44.80
CA GLY A 72 -20.28 -10.24 -45.83
C GLY A 72 -20.62 -11.72 -45.66
N GLU A 73 -21.91 -12.01 -45.47
CA GLU A 73 -22.47 -13.31 -45.75
C GLU A 73 -23.09 -13.24 -47.13
N GLU A 74 -22.54 -14.03 -48.04
CA GLU A 74 -23.17 -14.37 -49.31
C GLU A 74 -24.52 -15.04 -49.03
N GLU A 75 -25.60 -14.42 -49.52
CA GLU A 75 -26.91 -15.06 -49.64
C GLU A 75 -26.78 -16.30 -50.55
N SER A 76 -26.68 -17.48 -49.96
CA SER A 76 -27.04 -18.73 -50.62
C SER A 76 -28.43 -19.14 -50.15
N GLY A 77 -29.42 -18.88 -51.00
CA GLY A 77 -30.82 -19.17 -50.74
C GLY A 77 -31.12 -20.66 -50.56
N ALA A 78 -32.03 -20.95 -49.63
CA ALA A 78 -32.86 -22.13 -49.66
C ALA A 78 -34.26 -21.76 -49.11
N ARG A 79 -35.23 -21.69 -50.02
CA ARG A 79 -36.66 -21.61 -49.70
C ARG A 79 -37.12 -22.92 -49.05
N ALA A 80 -37.86 -22.82 -47.95
CA ALA A 80 -38.83 -23.83 -47.53
C ALA A 80 -40.22 -23.16 -47.44
N PRO A 81 -41.31 -23.79 -47.93
CA PRO A 81 -42.67 -23.25 -47.81
C PRO A 81 -43.51 -24.00 -46.75
N GLY A 82 -44.43 -23.26 -46.12
CA GLY A 82 -45.58 -23.77 -45.35
C GLY A 82 -45.26 -24.08 -43.88
N GLU A 83 -46.07 -23.76 -42.87
CA GLU A 83 -47.52 -23.56 -42.84
C GLU A 83 -47.98 -22.69 -41.63
N ARG A 84 -49.06 -21.94 -41.88
CA ARG A 84 -50.22 -21.59 -41.03
C ARG A 84 -50.05 -20.82 -39.71
N GLN A 85 -50.59 -19.59 -39.76
CA GLN A 85 -51.23 -18.84 -38.67
C GLN A 85 -52.52 -19.53 -38.19
N GLU A 86 -52.89 -19.34 -36.92
CA GLU A 86 -54.15 -18.69 -36.47
C GLU A 86 -54.18 -18.51 -34.91
N PRO A 87 -55.09 -17.69 -34.31
CA PRO A 87 -54.70 -16.53 -33.49
C PRO A 87 -55.33 -16.41 -32.07
N SER A 88 -54.95 -15.32 -31.37
CA SER A 88 -55.69 -14.53 -30.33
C SER A 88 -56.02 -15.23 -28.98
N GLU A 89 -56.01 -14.61 -27.78
CA GLU A 89 -56.48 -13.29 -27.33
C GLU A 89 -55.73 -12.76 -26.07
N GLU A 90 -56.01 -11.47 -25.83
CA GLU A 90 -55.64 -10.48 -24.81
C GLU A 90 -55.70 -10.87 -23.31
N SER A 91 -54.84 -10.26 -22.49
CA SER A 91 -55.28 -9.33 -21.43
C SER A 91 -54.10 -8.60 -20.77
N GLY A 92 -54.23 -7.28 -20.63
CA GLY A 92 -53.18 -6.35 -20.26
C GLY A 92 -52.93 -6.15 -18.75
N GLY A 93 -51.97 -5.27 -18.47
CA GLY A 93 -51.61 -4.82 -17.13
C GLY A 93 -50.30 -4.02 -17.16
N GLY A 94 -50.35 -2.77 -17.64
CA GLY A 94 -49.19 -1.88 -17.67
C GLY A 94 -48.79 -1.39 -16.28
N THR A 95 -47.48 -1.34 -16.00
CA THR A 95 -46.93 -0.46 -14.95
C THR A 95 -45.57 0.11 -15.37
N ARG A 96 -45.57 1.45 -15.48
CA ARG A 96 -44.49 2.45 -15.37
C ARG A 96 -43.04 2.06 -15.67
N ARG A 97 -42.55 2.68 -16.76
CA ARG A 97 -41.14 3.00 -17.01
C ARG A 97 -40.60 3.94 -15.92
N GLU A 98 -39.55 3.51 -15.23
CA GLU A 98 -38.57 4.39 -14.62
C GLU A 98 -37.22 4.21 -15.33
N GLY A 99 -36.54 5.34 -15.54
CA GLY A 99 -35.46 5.52 -16.51
C GLY A 99 -34.25 4.63 -16.26
N GLN A 100 -34.01 3.73 -17.21
CA GLN A 100 -32.77 3.00 -17.35
C GLN A 100 -31.78 3.93 -18.06
N ALA A 101 -30.80 4.43 -17.29
CA ALA A 101 -29.67 5.17 -17.82
C ALA A 101 -28.96 4.32 -18.89
N ASP A 102 -28.71 4.98 -20.02
CA ASP A 102 -28.11 4.48 -21.24
C ASP A 102 -26.70 3.89 -20.97
N ARG A 103 -26.65 2.60 -20.61
CA ARG A 103 -25.41 1.82 -20.65
C ARG A 103 -25.24 1.37 -22.09
N GLY A 104 -24.24 1.95 -22.76
CA GLY A 104 -23.94 1.70 -24.17
C GLY A 104 -23.97 0.22 -24.56
N SER A 105 -24.46 -0.03 -25.78
CA SER A 105 -24.60 -1.33 -26.42
C SER A 105 -23.38 -2.23 -26.19
N PRO A 106 -23.54 -3.49 -25.74
CA PRO A 106 -22.41 -4.37 -25.52
C PRO A 106 -21.70 -4.68 -26.86
N LEU A 107 -20.39 -4.39 -26.93
CA LEU A 107 -19.52 -4.60 -28.09
C LEU A 107 -19.76 -5.95 -28.81
N PRO A 108 -19.61 -6.05 -30.15
CA PRO A 108 -19.63 -7.33 -30.85
C PRO A 108 -18.64 -8.35 -30.23
N ALA A 109 -19.03 -9.62 -30.13
CA ALA A 109 -18.24 -10.68 -29.47
C ALA A 109 -16.76 -10.77 -29.89
N PRO A 110 -16.39 -10.66 -31.18
CA PRO A 110 -14.97 -10.73 -31.59
C PRO A 110 -14.18 -9.46 -31.27
N ARG A 111 -14.83 -8.29 -31.19
CA ARG A 111 -14.17 -7.05 -30.74
C ARG A 111 -13.83 -7.13 -29.25
N ARG A 112 -14.72 -7.71 -28.43
CA ARG A 112 -14.45 -8.00 -27.01
C ARG A 112 -13.31 -9.02 -26.84
N ALA A 113 -13.29 -10.06 -27.66
CA ALA A 113 -12.21 -11.05 -27.63
C ALA A 113 -10.85 -10.42 -27.96
N LEU A 114 -10.78 -9.61 -29.03
CA LEU A 114 -9.55 -8.90 -29.38
C LEU A 114 -9.10 -7.95 -28.28
N LEU A 115 -10.01 -7.11 -27.78
CA LEU A 115 -9.69 -6.14 -26.73
C LEU A 115 -9.10 -6.85 -25.50
N ARG A 116 -9.67 -7.98 -25.09
CA ARG A 116 -9.13 -8.80 -23.98
C ARG A 116 -7.72 -9.33 -24.25
N CYS A 117 -7.40 -9.69 -25.50
CA CYS A 117 -6.07 -10.18 -25.87
C CYS A 117 -5.00 -9.07 -25.85
N ILE A 118 -5.36 -7.85 -26.26
CA ILE A 118 -4.40 -6.74 -26.39
C ILE A 118 -4.35 -5.82 -25.16
N ALA A 119 -5.39 -5.80 -24.32
CA ALA A 119 -5.51 -4.85 -23.21
C ALA A 119 -4.33 -4.92 -22.24
N ALA A 120 -3.86 -6.11 -21.88
CA ALA A 120 -2.74 -6.27 -20.96
C ALA A 120 -1.41 -5.73 -21.50
N PRO A 121 -0.94 -6.09 -22.72
CA PRO A 121 0.22 -5.47 -23.34
C PRO A 121 0.12 -3.95 -23.49
N VAL A 122 -1.05 -3.46 -23.91
CA VAL A 122 -1.31 -2.02 -24.09
C VAL A 122 -1.27 -1.27 -22.76
N TYR A 123 -1.87 -1.84 -21.71
CA TYR A 123 -1.81 -1.29 -20.35
C TYR A 123 -0.37 -1.20 -19.86
N VAL A 124 0.42 -2.27 -19.98
CA VAL A 124 1.83 -2.29 -19.56
C VAL A 124 2.64 -1.24 -20.34
N PHE A 125 2.44 -1.13 -21.65
CA PHE A 125 3.11 -0.11 -22.46
C PHE A 125 2.73 1.31 -22.04
N ALA A 126 1.44 1.60 -21.91
CA ALA A 126 0.94 2.91 -21.51
C ALA A 126 1.50 3.33 -20.15
N ARG A 127 1.59 2.39 -19.20
CA ARG A 127 2.20 2.66 -17.88
C ARG A 127 3.72 2.80 -17.94
N THR A 128 4.40 1.94 -18.67
CA THR A 128 5.87 1.99 -18.84
C THR A 128 6.31 3.33 -19.42
N HIS A 129 5.58 3.85 -20.42
CA HIS A 129 5.92 5.10 -21.11
C HIS A 129 5.11 6.32 -20.66
N ARG A 130 4.30 6.18 -19.59
CA ARG A 130 3.45 7.25 -19.04
C ARG A 130 2.54 7.92 -20.09
N GLN A 131 2.02 7.16 -21.04
CA GLN A 131 1.12 7.64 -22.09
C GLN A 131 -0.33 7.67 -21.61
N LYS A 132 -0.73 8.83 -21.06
CA LYS A 132 -2.10 9.05 -20.54
C LYS A 132 -3.17 8.85 -21.61
N GLU A 133 -2.95 9.36 -22.82
CA GLU A 133 -3.92 9.27 -23.92
C GLU A 133 -4.26 7.82 -24.30
N VAL A 134 -3.24 6.95 -24.34
CA VAL A 134 -3.43 5.51 -24.62
C VAL A 134 -4.18 4.83 -23.47
N MET A 135 -3.87 5.19 -22.22
CA MET A 135 -4.60 4.68 -21.06
C MET A 135 -6.08 5.08 -21.09
N ASP A 136 -6.38 6.35 -21.34
CA ASP A 136 -7.75 6.85 -21.41
C ASP A 136 -8.53 6.21 -22.56
N ALA A 137 -7.87 5.97 -23.70
CA ALA A 137 -8.45 5.25 -24.82
C ALA A 137 -8.73 3.77 -24.47
N LEU A 138 -7.86 3.13 -23.69
CA LEU A 138 -8.05 1.74 -23.24
C LEU A 138 -9.23 1.64 -22.26
N LEU A 139 -9.33 2.56 -21.31
CA LEU A 139 -10.45 2.64 -20.37
C LEU A 139 -11.78 2.85 -21.10
N ARG A 140 -11.84 3.80 -22.04
CA ARG A 140 -13.03 4.01 -22.89
C ARG A 140 -13.40 2.79 -23.72
N ALA A 141 -12.42 2.12 -24.34
CA ALA A 141 -12.67 0.94 -25.17
C ALA A 141 -13.16 -0.27 -24.34
N SER A 142 -12.72 -0.38 -23.09
CA SER A 142 -13.14 -1.43 -22.15
C SER A 142 -14.44 -1.12 -21.42
N GLY A 143 -14.92 0.12 -21.49
CA GLY A 143 -16.09 0.58 -20.75
C GLY A 143 -15.83 0.72 -19.25
N CYS A 144 -14.56 0.88 -18.85
CA CYS A 144 -14.15 1.07 -17.47
C CYS A 144 -13.91 2.57 -17.19
N GLU A 145 -14.29 3.04 -16.01
CA GLU A 145 -14.06 4.43 -15.59
C GLU A 145 -12.70 4.60 -14.90
N SER A 146 -12.10 3.50 -14.43
CA SER A 146 -10.84 3.51 -13.70
C SER A 146 -9.98 2.28 -13.98
N GLU A 147 -8.69 2.41 -13.69
CA GLU A 147 -7.76 1.28 -13.78
C GLU A 147 -8.07 0.17 -12.78
N ALA A 148 -8.60 0.52 -11.59
CA ALA A 148 -9.05 -0.46 -10.61
C ALA A 148 -10.20 -1.33 -11.16
N GLU A 149 -11.13 -0.73 -11.91
CA GLU A 149 -12.22 -1.47 -12.56
C GLU A 149 -11.74 -2.30 -13.75
N LEU A 150 -10.75 -1.82 -14.51
CA LEU A 150 -10.16 -2.56 -15.62
C LEU A 150 -9.37 -3.79 -15.14
N LEU A 151 -8.62 -3.63 -14.04
CA LEU A 151 -7.76 -4.67 -13.49
C LEU A 151 -8.55 -5.64 -12.62
N GLY A 152 -9.44 -5.14 -11.76
CA GLY A 152 -10.35 -5.90 -10.94
C GLY A 152 -11.64 -6.30 -11.67
N GLY A 153 -12.56 -6.96 -10.96
CA GLY A 153 -13.88 -7.28 -11.50
C GLY A 153 -13.98 -8.63 -12.23
N PRO A 154 -15.22 -9.08 -12.52
CA PRO A 154 -15.48 -10.34 -13.20
C PRO A 154 -14.97 -10.28 -14.65
N GLY A 155 -13.79 -10.86 -14.88
CA GLY A 155 -13.10 -10.85 -16.17
C GLY A 155 -12.08 -9.72 -16.35
N GLY A 156 -11.63 -9.10 -15.24
CA GLY A 156 -10.55 -8.11 -15.23
C GLY A 156 -9.24 -8.62 -15.83
N ILE A 157 -8.39 -7.70 -16.28
CA ILE A 157 -7.17 -8.05 -17.03
C ILE A 157 -5.95 -8.32 -16.15
N PHE A 158 -6.06 -8.23 -14.81
CA PHE A 158 -4.92 -8.30 -13.90
C PHE A 158 -4.06 -9.56 -14.11
N ARG A 159 -4.69 -10.74 -14.22
CA ARG A 159 -3.97 -11.99 -14.50
C ARG A 159 -3.17 -11.94 -15.81
N ALA A 160 -3.75 -11.32 -16.84
CA ALA A 160 -3.09 -11.16 -18.14
C ALA A 160 -1.93 -10.16 -18.06
N VAL A 161 -2.09 -9.06 -17.31
CA VAL A 161 -1.02 -8.08 -17.04
C VAL A 161 0.13 -8.74 -16.29
N MET A 162 -0.16 -9.50 -15.23
CA MET A 162 0.85 -10.28 -14.50
C MET A 162 1.55 -11.30 -15.40
N GLY A 163 0.83 -11.91 -16.35
CA GLY A 163 1.42 -12.79 -17.36
C GLY A 163 2.42 -12.07 -18.29
N VAL A 164 2.14 -10.82 -18.66
CA VAL A 164 3.05 -9.99 -19.47
C VAL A 164 4.28 -9.57 -18.67
N LEU A 165 4.12 -9.23 -17.39
CA LEU A 165 5.22 -8.77 -16.53
C LEU A 165 6.10 -9.91 -16.00
N LYS A 166 5.56 -11.12 -15.83
CA LYS A 166 6.25 -12.30 -15.27
C LYS A 166 7.67 -12.56 -15.80
N PRO A 167 7.96 -12.56 -17.13
CA PRO A 167 9.32 -12.80 -17.62
C PRO A 167 10.32 -11.76 -17.11
N ASP A 168 9.87 -10.51 -16.98
CA ASP A 168 10.68 -9.37 -16.58
C ASP A 168 10.73 -9.20 -15.04
N LEU A 169 9.92 -9.94 -14.28
CA LEU A 169 9.92 -9.97 -12.80
C LEU A 169 10.65 -11.21 -12.24
N SER A 170 11.50 -11.84 -13.05
CA SER A 170 12.34 -12.95 -12.62
C SER A 170 13.60 -12.45 -11.93
N LYS A 171 14.15 -13.29 -11.02
CA LYS A 171 15.32 -12.97 -10.18
C LYS A 171 16.52 -12.40 -10.96
N ASP A 172 16.70 -12.81 -12.22
CA ASP A 172 17.89 -12.51 -13.02
C ASP A 172 17.70 -11.33 -14.01
N ILE A 173 16.49 -10.77 -14.09
CA ILE A 173 16.11 -9.82 -15.15
C ILE A 173 15.42 -8.58 -14.61
N TRP A 174 14.81 -8.64 -13.42
CA TRP A 174 14.00 -7.56 -12.87
C TRP A 174 14.74 -6.24 -12.66
N ASP A 175 16.05 -6.28 -12.44
CA ASP A 175 16.92 -5.12 -12.27
C ASP A 175 17.24 -4.39 -13.58
N LYS A 176 17.12 -5.07 -14.72
CA LYS A 176 17.46 -4.54 -16.05
C LYS A 176 16.42 -3.55 -16.58
N ASN A 177 15.17 -3.66 -16.14
CA ASN A 177 14.10 -2.75 -16.54
C ASN A 177 13.51 -2.03 -15.31
N PRO A 178 13.99 -0.82 -14.98
CA PRO A 178 13.51 -0.10 -13.80
C PRO A 178 12.03 0.29 -13.88
N ALA A 179 11.42 0.29 -15.06
CA ALA A 179 10.00 0.57 -15.20
C ALA A 179 9.13 -0.63 -14.78
N THR A 180 9.61 -1.87 -14.95
CA THR A 180 8.81 -3.08 -14.65
C THR A 180 8.38 -3.12 -13.18
N LYS A 181 9.27 -2.79 -12.24
CA LYS A 181 8.95 -2.75 -10.80
C LYS A 181 7.92 -1.68 -10.43
N GLU A 182 7.96 -0.53 -11.10
CA GLU A 182 7.01 0.57 -10.89
C GLU A 182 5.63 0.18 -11.45
N VAL A 183 5.61 -0.38 -12.66
CA VAL A 183 4.38 -0.88 -13.30
C VAL A 183 3.76 -1.97 -12.44
N PHE A 184 4.55 -2.93 -11.96
CA PHE A 184 4.09 -3.99 -11.06
C PHE A 184 3.50 -3.39 -9.77
N SER A 185 4.27 -2.57 -9.05
CA SER A 185 3.86 -2.00 -7.76
C SER A 185 2.58 -1.18 -7.90
N TRP A 186 2.49 -0.34 -8.93
CA TRP A 186 1.29 0.43 -9.23
C TRP A 186 0.08 -0.47 -9.52
N THR A 187 0.26 -1.45 -10.40
CA THR A 187 -0.82 -2.35 -10.83
C THR A 187 -1.36 -3.16 -9.66
N LEU A 188 -0.49 -3.65 -8.77
CA LEU A 188 -0.89 -4.35 -7.55
C LEU A 188 -1.75 -3.46 -6.65
N GLN A 189 -1.37 -2.19 -6.46
CA GLN A 189 -2.12 -1.24 -5.63
C GLN A 189 -3.53 -0.95 -6.14
N GLN A 190 -3.79 -1.14 -7.44
CA GLN A 190 -5.13 -0.95 -8.02
C GLN A 190 -6.10 -2.11 -7.73
N VAL A 191 -5.60 -3.28 -7.33
CA VAL A 191 -6.43 -4.47 -7.12
C VAL A 191 -6.60 -4.73 -5.62
N THR A 192 -7.83 -4.57 -5.16
CA THR A 192 -8.24 -4.75 -3.76
C THR A 192 -9.15 -5.97 -3.59
N ARG A 193 -9.65 -6.20 -2.37
CA ARG A 193 -10.68 -7.21 -2.10
C ARG A 193 -11.90 -7.03 -3.02
N PRO A 194 -12.53 -8.13 -3.50
CA PRO A 194 -12.20 -9.54 -3.27
C PRO A 194 -11.20 -10.15 -4.27
N TRP A 195 -10.69 -9.39 -5.25
CA TRP A 195 -10.03 -9.95 -6.43
C TRP A 195 -8.56 -10.33 -6.23
N LEU A 196 -7.88 -9.72 -5.25
CA LEU A 196 -6.44 -9.92 -5.04
C LEU A 196 -6.08 -11.36 -4.61
N SER A 197 -6.96 -11.99 -3.84
CA SER A 197 -6.83 -13.36 -3.32
C SER A 197 -6.47 -14.39 -4.40
N ASP A 198 -7.18 -14.36 -5.52
CA ASP A 198 -7.00 -15.30 -6.65
C ASP A 198 -5.65 -15.15 -7.35
N HIS A 199 -4.91 -14.09 -7.02
CA HIS A 199 -3.65 -13.73 -7.66
C HIS A 199 -2.45 -13.77 -6.71
N LEU A 200 -2.65 -14.19 -5.46
CA LEU A 200 -1.63 -14.19 -4.42
C LEU A 200 -0.33 -14.89 -4.84
N ASP A 201 -0.45 -16.04 -5.50
CA ASP A 201 0.70 -16.83 -6.00
C ASP A 201 1.55 -16.07 -7.02
N SER A 202 0.92 -15.17 -7.77
CA SER A 202 1.59 -14.38 -8.82
C SER A 202 2.21 -13.09 -8.32
N VAL A 203 1.72 -12.55 -7.20
CA VAL A 203 2.13 -11.23 -6.68
C VAL A 203 3.08 -11.32 -5.48
N MET A 204 2.98 -12.39 -4.68
CA MET A 204 3.78 -12.53 -3.46
C MET A 204 5.27 -12.65 -3.77
N ALA A 205 5.65 -13.52 -4.71
CA ALA A 205 7.06 -13.75 -5.04
C ALA A 205 7.75 -12.49 -5.60
N PRO A 206 7.17 -11.72 -6.54
CA PRO A 206 7.75 -10.44 -6.95
C PRO A 206 7.82 -9.40 -5.83
N ALA A 207 6.83 -9.33 -4.94
CA ALA A 207 6.86 -8.39 -3.82
C ALA A 207 8.00 -8.70 -2.82
N LEU A 208 8.21 -9.98 -2.51
CA LEU A 208 9.33 -10.45 -1.69
C LEU A 208 10.69 -10.23 -2.38
N LEU A 209 10.75 -10.46 -3.69
CA LEU A 209 11.97 -10.21 -4.47
C LEU A 209 12.38 -8.73 -4.42
N LEU A 210 11.41 -7.81 -4.51
CA LEU A 210 11.66 -6.38 -4.38
C LEU A 210 12.06 -5.98 -2.95
N SER A 211 11.46 -6.60 -1.93
CA SER A 211 11.83 -6.30 -0.53
C SER A 211 13.26 -6.75 -0.20
N ASP A 212 13.73 -7.86 -0.80
CA ASP A 212 15.07 -8.39 -0.57
C ASP A 212 16.19 -7.67 -1.35
N ASP A 213 15.84 -6.69 -2.19
CA ASP A 213 16.83 -5.99 -3.01
C ASP A 213 17.87 -5.22 -2.18
N TYR A 214 19.05 -4.94 -2.74
CA TYR A 214 20.07 -4.15 -2.07
C TYR A 214 19.74 -2.64 -2.00
N ARG A 215 18.95 -2.10 -2.95
CA ARG A 215 18.60 -0.67 -3.00
C ARG A 215 17.42 -0.34 -2.13
N ASN A 216 17.54 0.70 -1.31
CA ASN A 216 16.53 1.05 -0.32
C ASN A 216 15.18 1.43 -0.95
N GLU A 217 15.19 2.14 -2.09
CA GLU A 217 13.95 2.49 -2.81
C GLU A 217 13.14 1.25 -3.20
N ASN A 218 13.82 0.19 -3.66
CA ASN A 218 13.18 -1.06 -4.05
C ASN A 218 12.64 -1.81 -2.83
N LYS A 219 13.40 -1.84 -1.74
CA LYS A 219 12.94 -2.42 -0.47
C LYS A 219 11.63 -1.79 -0.01
N ILE A 220 11.57 -0.45 0.00
CA ILE A 220 10.38 0.30 0.40
C ILE A 220 9.19 -0.01 -0.53
N LEU A 221 9.41 -0.07 -1.85
CA LEU A 221 8.38 -0.47 -2.81
C LEU A 221 7.88 -1.90 -2.55
N GLY A 222 8.80 -2.84 -2.32
CA GLY A 222 8.47 -4.23 -2.00
C GLY A 222 7.67 -4.35 -0.70
N VAL A 223 8.11 -3.68 0.37
CA VAL A 223 7.38 -3.63 1.64
C VAL A 223 6.00 -3.00 1.47
N SER A 224 5.86 -1.95 0.66
CA SER A 224 4.57 -1.33 0.35
C SER A 224 3.64 -2.30 -0.39
N CYS A 225 4.18 -3.10 -1.31
CA CYS A 225 3.44 -4.17 -2.00
C CYS A 225 2.98 -5.25 -1.01
N LEU A 226 3.87 -5.70 -0.12
CA LEU A 226 3.54 -6.67 0.93
C LEU A 226 2.46 -6.13 1.86
N HIS A 227 2.54 -4.85 2.25
CA HIS A 227 1.55 -4.21 3.11
C HIS A 227 0.17 -4.16 2.44
N HIS A 228 0.11 -3.81 1.15
CA HIS A 228 -1.11 -3.85 0.38
C HIS A 228 -1.73 -5.26 0.33
N ILE A 229 -0.90 -6.30 0.15
CA ILE A 229 -1.33 -7.70 0.20
C ILE A 229 -1.90 -8.05 1.58
N VAL A 230 -1.22 -7.68 2.67
CA VAL A 230 -1.69 -7.92 4.04
C VAL A 230 -3.06 -7.29 4.29
N LEU A 231 -3.26 -6.04 3.83
CA LEU A 231 -4.53 -5.34 3.98
C LEU A 231 -5.64 -5.89 3.09
N ASN A 232 -5.32 -6.43 1.91
CA ASN A 232 -6.31 -6.79 0.89
C ASN A 232 -6.53 -8.30 0.68
N VAL A 233 -5.86 -9.16 1.44
CA VAL A 233 -6.10 -10.61 1.40
C VAL A 233 -6.68 -11.09 2.74
N PRO A 234 -7.70 -11.98 2.74
CA PRO A 234 -8.21 -12.57 3.97
C PRO A 234 -7.11 -13.28 4.77
N ALA A 235 -7.14 -13.12 6.10
CA ALA A 235 -6.17 -13.73 7.01
C ALA A 235 -6.03 -15.24 6.80
N ALA A 236 -7.15 -15.95 6.57
CA ALA A 236 -7.16 -17.39 6.33
C ALA A 236 -6.28 -17.79 5.12
N GLU A 237 -6.32 -17.03 4.03
CA GLU A 237 -5.53 -17.30 2.83
C GLU A 237 -4.05 -16.91 3.00
N LEU A 238 -3.76 -15.86 3.78
CA LEU A 238 -2.39 -15.53 4.16
C LEU A 238 -1.79 -16.59 5.09
N CYS A 239 -2.58 -17.21 5.96
CA CYS A 239 -2.11 -18.30 6.81
C CYS A 239 -1.88 -19.60 6.03
N GLN A 240 -2.57 -19.81 4.90
CA GLN A 240 -2.36 -20.99 4.06
C GLN A 240 -0.90 -21.06 3.58
N TYR A 241 -0.35 -22.27 3.60
CA TYR A 241 1.05 -22.55 3.22
C TYR A 241 2.08 -21.67 3.96
N ASN A 242 1.74 -21.19 5.16
CA ASN A 242 2.63 -20.38 5.99
C ASN A 242 3.07 -19.04 5.38
N ARG A 243 2.30 -18.48 4.44
CA ARG A 243 2.69 -17.26 3.71
C ARG A 243 2.83 -16.06 4.64
N ALA A 244 1.94 -15.91 5.61
CA ALA A 244 2.01 -14.86 6.63
C ALA A 244 3.35 -14.88 7.39
N HIS A 245 3.86 -16.07 7.76
CA HIS A 245 5.16 -16.20 8.41
C HIS A 245 6.32 -15.90 7.46
N VAL A 246 6.23 -16.26 6.18
CA VAL A 246 7.24 -15.88 5.18
C VAL A 246 7.35 -14.35 5.08
N VAL A 247 6.21 -13.67 4.99
CA VAL A 247 6.16 -12.19 4.98
C VAL A 247 6.73 -11.63 6.28
N TYR A 248 6.35 -12.19 7.44
CA TYR A 248 6.87 -11.78 8.74
C TYR A 248 8.39 -11.88 8.79
N HIS A 249 8.98 -13.01 8.40
CA HIS A 249 10.42 -13.20 8.42
C HIS A 249 11.16 -12.23 7.50
N ALA A 250 10.66 -12.03 6.27
CA ALA A 250 11.23 -11.06 5.33
C ALA A 250 11.23 -9.64 5.92
N LEU A 251 10.08 -9.20 6.48
CA LEU A 251 9.95 -7.89 7.13
C LEU A 251 10.84 -7.77 8.37
N TYR A 252 10.90 -8.80 9.20
CA TYR A 252 11.67 -8.81 10.44
C TYR A 252 13.17 -8.63 10.17
N HIS A 253 13.70 -9.20 9.08
CA HIS A 253 15.10 -9.02 8.69
C HIS A 253 15.46 -7.55 8.39
N HIS A 254 14.52 -6.74 7.89
CA HIS A 254 14.77 -5.33 7.63
C HIS A 254 14.96 -4.49 8.90
N LEU A 255 14.48 -4.95 10.06
CA LEU A 255 14.63 -4.23 11.33
C LEU A 255 16.10 -4.10 11.79
N TYR A 256 16.98 -4.94 11.26
CA TYR A 256 18.43 -4.86 11.51
C TYR A 256 19.14 -3.81 10.65
N THR A 257 18.44 -3.17 9.71
CA THR A 257 19.03 -2.15 8.83
C THR A 257 18.77 -0.75 9.39
N PRO A 258 19.74 0.18 9.35
CA PRO A 258 19.62 1.47 10.01
C PRO A 258 19.00 2.54 9.10
N GLU A 259 17.93 2.18 8.38
CA GLU A 259 17.27 2.98 7.35
C GLU A 259 15.87 3.41 7.81
N ALA A 260 15.69 4.71 8.11
CA ALA A 260 14.48 5.19 8.79
C ALA A 260 13.19 5.02 7.99
N ASP A 261 13.21 5.37 6.71
CA ASP A 261 12.02 5.26 5.84
C ASP A 261 11.63 3.79 5.62
N LEU A 262 12.62 2.91 5.50
CA LEU A 262 12.39 1.47 5.40
C LEU A 262 11.81 0.91 6.69
N ILE A 263 12.41 1.20 7.86
CA ILE A 263 11.90 0.75 9.15
C ILE A 263 10.48 1.25 9.35
N GLN A 264 10.17 2.49 8.95
CA GLN A 264 8.82 3.02 9.07
C GLN A 264 7.80 2.23 8.23
N ALA A 265 8.13 1.89 6.98
CA ALA A 265 7.27 1.06 6.13
C ALA A 265 7.11 -0.36 6.71
N VAL A 266 8.21 -0.94 7.21
CA VAL A 266 8.25 -2.28 7.79
C VAL A 266 7.41 -2.37 9.05
N LEU A 267 7.54 -1.40 9.97
CA LEU A 267 6.78 -1.40 11.23
C LEU A 267 5.28 -1.26 11.00
N LEU A 268 4.84 -0.44 10.05
CA LEU A 268 3.42 -0.35 9.69
C LEU A 268 2.89 -1.67 9.15
N CYS A 269 3.64 -2.29 8.23
CA CYS A 269 3.28 -3.58 7.65
C CYS A 269 3.25 -4.69 8.71
N LEU A 270 4.26 -4.77 9.58
CA LEU A 270 4.33 -5.73 10.68
C LEU A 270 3.17 -5.54 11.66
N LEU A 271 2.85 -4.30 12.01
CA LEU A 271 1.69 -4.02 12.86
C LEU A 271 0.45 -4.66 12.23
N ASP A 272 0.12 -4.37 10.97
CA ASP A 272 -1.09 -4.93 10.35
C ASP A 272 -1.04 -6.45 10.11
N LEU A 273 0.16 -7.03 10.03
CA LEU A 273 0.36 -8.47 9.89
C LEU A 273 0.21 -9.23 11.22
N LEU A 274 0.57 -8.62 12.36
CA LEU A 274 0.54 -9.29 13.67
C LEU A 274 -0.82 -9.95 13.99
N PRO A 275 -1.98 -9.29 13.79
CA PRO A 275 -3.29 -9.92 14.00
C PRO A 275 -3.56 -11.16 13.13
N VAL A 276 -2.88 -11.29 11.98
CA VAL A 276 -2.99 -12.46 11.10
C VAL A 276 -2.18 -13.64 11.64
N LEU A 277 -1.04 -13.36 12.29
CA LEU A 277 -0.15 -14.37 12.88
C LEU A 277 -0.66 -14.86 14.24
N GLU A 278 -1.19 -13.94 15.03
CA GLU A 278 -1.72 -14.23 16.36
C GLU A 278 -3.10 -14.87 16.25
N LYS A 279 -3.13 -16.20 16.15
CA LYS A 279 -4.39 -16.93 16.41
C LYS A 279 -4.78 -16.66 17.85
N GLU A 280 -6.00 -16.17 18.07
CA GLU A 280 -6.60 -16.01 19.40
C GLU A 280 -6.41 -17.31 20.20
N THR A 281 -5.45 -17.28 21.13
CA THR A 281 -5.12 -18.43 21.97
C THR A 281 -6.15 -18.47 23.09
N LEU A 282 -7.39 -18.83 22.74
CA LEU A 282 -8.51 -19.03 23.67
C LEU A 282 -8.50 -20.42 24.31
N VAL A 283 -7.45 -21.22 24.10
CA VAL A 283 -7.35 -22.55 24.71
C VAL A 283 -6.56 -22.48 26.03
N SER A 284 -7.34 -22.55 27.09
CA SER A 284 -6.99 -22.67 28.50
C SER A 284 -5.74 -23.53 28.78
N GLY A 285 -4.77 -22.96 29.50
CA GLY A 285 -3.88 -23.70 30.40
C GLY A 285 -2.44 -23.97 29.96
N GLU A 286 -2.05 -23.67 28.71
CA GLU A 286 -0.66 -23.90 28.28
C GLU A 286 0.30 -22.76 28.69
N PRO A 287 1.57 -23.08 29.00
CA PRO A 287 2.57 -22.09 29.38
C PRO A 287 2.73 -21.05 28.28
N ARG A 288 2.65 -19.78 28.69
CA ARG A 288 2.66 -18.58 27.85
C ARG A 288 3.93 -18.54 26.98
N GLN A 289 3.85 -19.05 25.75
CA GLN A 289 4.90 -18.87 24.74
C GLN A 289 4.94 -17.41 24.29
N SER A 290 6.13 -16.88 24.04
CA SER A 290 6.30 -15.53 23.49
C SER A 290 5.52 -15.43 22.18
N ASN A 291 4.69 -14.40 22.05
CA ASN A 291 4.03 -14.13 20.77
C ASN A 291 5.00 -13.35 19.85
N CYS A 292 4.72 -13.33 18.54
CA CYS A 292 5.53 -12.56 17.60
C CYS A 292 5.64 -11.07 17.99
N CYS A 293 4.62 -10.53 18.66
CA CYS A 293 4.63 -9.17 19.18
C CYS A 293 5.65 -8.97 20.34
N ASP A 294 5.84 -9.97 21.21
CA ASP A 294 6.82 -9.96 22.30
C ASP A 294 8.25 -9.94 21.75
N ASP A 295 8.52 -10.76 20.74
CA ASP A 295 9.83 -10.80 20.07
C ASP A 295 10.10 -9.46 19.36
N LEU A 296 9.10 -8.92 18.67
CA LEU A 296 9.18 -7.63 17.99
C LEU A 296 9.45 -6.49 18.97
N ILE A 297 8.66 -6.36 20.05
CA ILE A 297 8.88 -5.27 21.02
C ILE A 297 10.25 -5.41 21.70
N GLN A 298 10.68 -6.63 22.00
CA GLN A 298 11.99 -6.87 22.60
C GLN A 298 13.11 -6.40 21.68
N LEU A 299 13.02 -6.69 20.38
CA LEU A 299 13.98 -6.23 19.39
C LEU A 299 13.96 -4.71 19.26
N ILE A 300 12.78 -4.10 19.07
CA ILE A 300 12.66 -2.64 18.91
C ILE A 300 13.19 -1.90 20.13
N LEU A 301 12.83 -2.32 21.34
CA LEU A 301 13.36 -1.70 22.55
C LEU A 301 14.89 -1.87 22.67
N THR A 302 15.45 -2.98 22.18
CA THR A 302 16.91 -3.18 22.14
C THR A 302 17.57 -2.18 21.18
N HIS A 303 17.00 -1.97 20.00
CA HIS A 303 17.50 -0.96 19.06
C HIS A 303 17.37 0.45 19.62
N MET A 304 16.25 0.76 20.27
CA MET A 304 16.01 2.08 20.85
C MET A 304 17.01 2.46 21.95
N GLU A 305 17.42 1.52 22.82
CA GLU A 305 18.38 1.79 23.93
C GLU A 305 19.71 2.38 23.44
N MET A 306 20.16 2.04 22.22
CA MET A 306 21.46 2.47 21.68
C MET A 306 21.33 3.42 20.48
N GLU A 307 20.12 3.88 20.17
CA GLU A 307 19.87 4.67 18.96
C GLU A 307 20.26 6.15 19.15
N SER A 308 21.10 6.63 18.24
CA SER A 308 21.62 8.00 18.23
C SER A 308 21.10 8.82 17.05
N ARG A 309 20.65 8.17 15.97
CA ARG A 309 20.12 8.84 14.78
C ARG A 309 18.72 9.38 15.07
N ILE A 310 18.58 10.70 15.05
CA ILE A 310 17.33 11.41 15.34
C ILE A 310 16.15 10.86 14.53
N LEU A 311 16.33 10.64 13.22
CA LEU A 311 15.26 10.13 12.36
C LEU A 311 14.76 8.74 12.80
N LEU A 312 15.67 7.82 13.17
CA LEU A 312 15.29 6.50 13.66
C LEU A 312 14.60 6.58 15.03
N ARG A 313 15.08 7.44 15.93
CA ARG A 313 14.41 7.68 17.21
C ARG A 313 12.96 8.11 17.02
N ARG A 314 12.71 9.04 16.10
CA ARG A 314 11.36 9.49 15.75
C ARG A 314 10.50 8.35 15.22
N VAL A 315 11.03 7.55 14.29
CA VAL A 315 10.33 6.38 13.73
C VAL A 315 9.98 5.38 14.82
N TYR A 316 10.94 4.95 15.63
CA TYR A 316 10.66 3.99 16.70
C TYR A 316 9.65 4.53 17.71
N ALA A 317 9.83 5.77 18.18
CA ALA A 317 8.93 6.41 19.13
C ALA A 317 7.49 6.46 18.61
N ARG A 318 7.29 6.88 17.35
CA ARG A 318 5.97 7.02 16.73
C ARG A 318 5.20 5.70 16.65
N ASN A 319 5.89 4.59 16.42
CA ASN A 319 5.24 3.28 16.27
C ASN A 319 5.16 2.51 17.60
N LEU A 320 5.90 2.93 18.64
CA LEU A 320 5.98 2.20 19.90
C LEU A 320 4.63 2.17 20.66
N THR A 321 3.84 3.24 20.61
CA THR A 321 2.51 3.29 21.24
C THR A 321 1.60 2.17 20.71
N ALA A 322 1.62 1.91 19.41
CA ALA A 322 0.83 0.85 18.80
C ALA A 322 1.25 -0.55 19.27
N LEU A 323 2.55 -0.78 19.43
CA LEU A 323 3.08 -2.05 19.97
C LEU A 323 2.72 -2.24 21.45
N VAL A 324 2.81 -1.17 22.26
CA VAL A 324 2.40 -1.20 23.67
C VAL A 324 0.90 -1.52 23.79
N ASN A 325 0.06 -0.88 22.97
CA ASN A 325 -1.38 -1.14 22.95
C ASN A 325 -1.72 -2.59 22.55
N ARG A 326 -0.97 -3.18 21.61
CA ARG A 326 -1.17 -4.58 21.22
C ARG A 326 -0.86 -5.57 22.34
N LEU A 327 0.17 -5.30 23.15
CA LEU A 327 0.54 -6.19 24.26
C LEU A 327 -0.42 -6.07 25.45
N ASP A 328 -1.11 -4.94 25.59
CA ASP A 328 -1.99 -4.68 26.72
C ASP A 328 -1.23 -4.93 28.04
N ILE A 329 -1.84 -5.60 29.02
CA ILE A 329 -1.23 -5.98 30.31
C ILE A 329 0.11 -6.71 30.14
N LYS A 330 0.37 -7.40 29.01
CA LYS A 330 1.64 -8.12 28.77
C LYS A 330 2.85 -7.18 28.69
N VAL A 331 2.64 -5.88 28.44
CA VAL A 331 3.73 -4.89 28.48
C VAL A 331 4.45 -4.87 29.85
N ALA A 332 3.78 -5.36 30.91
CA ALA A 332 4.37 -5.56 32.24
C ALA A 332 5.71 -6.32 32.20
N GLY A 333 5.87 -7.29 31.29
CA GLY A 333 7.10 -8.07 31.09
C GLY A 333 8.28 -7.25 30.55
N HIS A 334 7.98 -6.18 29.80
CA HIS A 334 8.97 -5.35 29.11
C HIS A 334 9.29 -4.05 29.87
N LEU A 335 8.59 -3.77 30.97
CA LEU A 335 8.69 -2.49 31.70
C LEU A 335 10.10 -2.07 32.08
N LYS A 336 10.98 -3.01 32.45
CA LYS A 336 12.36 -2.66 32.87
C LYS A 336 13.12 -1.96 31.75
N ARG A 337 13.04 -2.49 30.52
CA ARG A 337 13.70 -1.90 29.35
C ARG A 337 12.91 -0.71 28.81
N LEU A 338 11.58 -0.84 28.74
CA LEU A 338 10.70 0.25 28.29
C LEU A 338 10.89 1.53 29.13
N THR A 339 10.99 1.41 30.46
CA THR A 339 11.26 2.57 31.33
C THR A 339 12.58 3.25 31.00
N ARG A 340 13.64 2.48 30.70
CA ARG A 340 14.94 3.04 30.31
C ARG A 340 14.86 3.81 29.00
N VAL A 341 14.22 3.20 28.00
CA VAL A 341 14.00 3.84 26.68
C VAL A 341 13.20 5.13 26.84
N ILE A 342 12.11 5.11 27.61
CA ILE A 342 11.29 6.30 27.87
C ILE A 342 12.16 7.43 28.46
N VAL A 343 12.89 7.16 29.55
CA VAL A 343 13.75 8.17 30.20
C VAL A 343 14.80 8.71 29.22
N GLN A 344 15.51 7.84 28.51
CA GLN A 344 16.54 8.23 27.53
C GLN A 344 15.96 9.07 26.38
N TYR A 345 14.71 8.83 25.99
CA TYR A 345 14.08 9.58 24.92
C TYR A 345 13.57 10.95 25.36
N LEU A 346 13.05 11.07 26.58
CA LEU A 346 12.64 12.35 27.13
C LEU A 346 13.83 13.30 27.35
N GLU A 347 15.02 12.78 27.64
CA GLU A 347 16.22 13.61 27.90
C GLU A 347 16.87 14.22 26.66
N VAL A 348 16.63 13.69 25.46
CA VAL A 348 17.35 14.10 24.24
C VAL A 348 16.48 14.98 23.37
N TYR A 349 17.00 16.15 22.98
CA TYR A 349 16.38 17.04 21.99
C TYR A 349 16.47 16.45 20.59
N ASP A 350 15.33 16.33 19.92
CA ASP A 350 15.27 15.73 18.58
C ASP A 350 14.93 16.73 17.47
N GLY A 351 14.96 18.03 17.75
CA GLY A 351 14.71 19.11 16.78
C GLY A 351 13.45 19.92 17.12
N PRO A 352 13.12 20.95 16.32
CA PRO A 352 12.07 21.93 16.67
C PRO A 352 10.66 21.34 16.75
N GLU A 353 10.44 20.16 16.15
CA GLU A 353 9.17 19.45 16.21
C GLU A 353 9.01 18.61 17.49
N GLU A 354 10.12 18.32 18.19
CA GLU A 354 10.17 17.47 19.40
C GLU A 354 9.37 16.16 19.25
N ALA A 355 9.35 15.63 18.03
CA ALA A 355 8.44 14.56 17.62
C ALA A 355 8.69 13.28 18.39
N ALA A 356 9.95 12.94 18.68
CA ALA A 356 10.29 11.75 19.46
C ALA A 356 9.85 11.90 20.91
N ARG A 357 10.07 13.06 21.54
CA ARG A 357 9.69 13.27 22.95
C ARG A 357 8.17 13.26 23.12
N LEU A 358 7.43 13.92 22.24
CA LEU A 358 5.96 13.90 22.26
C LEU A 358 5.41 12.48 22.11
N ALA A 359 5.92 11.71 21.14
CA ALA A 359 5.51 10.32 20.97
C ALA A 359 5.85 9.46 22.20
N ILE A 360 6.99 9.69 22.86
CA ILE A 360 7.36 8.94 24.06
C ILE A 360 6.54 9.32 25.30
N LEU A 361 6.07 10.56 25.41
CA LEU A 361 5.09 10.92 26.42
C LEU A 361 3.79 10.14 26.22
N GLU A 362 3.31 10.01 24.98
CA GLU A 362 2.14 9.18 24.65
C GLU A 362 2.38 7.70 25.01
N VAL A 363 3.55 7.14 24.67
CA VAL A 363 3.96 5.79 25.08
C VAL A 363 3.92 5.65 26.60
N LEU A 364 4.43 6.63 27.34
CA LEU A 364 4.44 6.60 28.80
C LEU A 364 3.01 6.62 29.37
N GLN A 365 2.12 7.48 28.87
CA GLN A 365 0.71 7.51 29.28
C GLN A 365 0.05 6.15 29.07
N CYS A 366 0.21 5.57 27.87
CA CYS A 366 -0.31 4.26 27.53
C CYS A 366 0.27 3.16 28.45
N THR A 367 1.59 3.19 28.69
CA THR A 367 2.26 2.23 29.56
C THR A 367 1.78 2.31 31.02
N ILE A 368 1.56 3.51 31.55
CA ILE A 368 1.02 3.73 32.90
C ILE A 368 -0.37 3.12 33.00
N GLN A 369 -1.23 3.34 32.01
CA GLN A 369 -2.60 2.83 31.99
C GLN A 369 -2.63 1.29 31.94
N GLN A 370 -1.84 0.67 31.05
CA GLN A 370 -1.86 -0.78 30.85
C GLN A 370 -1.15 -1.57 31.97
N ALA A 371 -0.13 -0.97 32.60
CA ALA A 371 0.65 -1.63 33.64
C ALA A 371 0.63 -0.88 34.98
N TRP A 372 -0.48 -0.19 35.27
CA TRP A 372 -0.68 0.61 36.49
C TRP A 372 -0.28 -0.09 37.79
N PRO A 373 -0.51 -1.41 38.01
CA PRO A 373 -0.16 -2.05 39.28
C PRO A 373 1.36 -2.10 39.55
N ARG A 374 2.18 -1.87 38.53
CA ARG A 374 3.65 -1.95 38.60
C ARG A 374 4.32 -0.57 38.53
N MET A 375 3.57 0.53 38.52
CA MET A 375 4.11 1.88 38.36
C MET A 375 4.73 2.46 39.62
N SER A 376 4.25 2.07 40.82
CA SER A 376 4.78 2.55 42.10
C SER A 376 6.29 2.32 42.26
N CYS A 377 6.80 1.15 41.83
CA CYS A 377 8.23 0.83 41.87
C CYS A 377 9.10 1.66 40.93
N ARG A 378 8.48 2.45 40.03
CA ARG A 378 9.15 3.28 39.02
C ARG A 378 8.87 4.77 39.21
N LEU A 379 8.15 5.13 40.27
CA LEU A 379 7.73 6.50 40.54
C LEU A 379 8.91 7.47 40.56
N ASP A 380 9.96 7.17 41.34
CA ASP A 380 11.09 8.06 41.53
C ASP A 380 11.81 8.40 40.22
N ILE A 381 12.10 7.39 39.40
CA ILE A 381 12.83 7.59 38.14
C ILE A 381 12.00 8.33 37.10
N LEU A 382 10.70 8.01 36.98
CA LEU A 382 9.79 8.65 36.04
C LEU A 382 9.49 10.10 36.46
N LEU A 383 9.25 10.33 37.74
CA LEU A 383 8.98 11.67 38.28
C LEU A 383 10.17 12.61 38.04
N LYS A 384 11.40 12.16 38.34
CA LYS A 384 12.62 12.94 38.08
C LYS A 384 12.78 13.26 36.59
N SER A 385 12.56 12.28 35.72
CA SER A 385 12.67 12.47 34.26
C SER A 385 11.64 13.46 33.72
N LEU A 386 10.38 13.37 34.17
CA LEU A 386 9.31 14.29 33.77
C LEU A 386 9.55 15.72 34.27
N LEU A 387 9.96 15.88 35.53
CA LEU A 387 10.29 17.20 36.09
C LEU A 387 11.47 17.85 35.38
N ARG A 388 12.49 17.04 35.06
CA ARG A 388 13.64 17.51 34.27
C ARG A 388 13.19 18.01 32.90
N LEU A 389 12.37 17.23 32.18
CA LEU A 389 11.81 17.64 30.89
C LEU A 389 11.02 18.95 31.00
N ILE A 390 10.12 19.05 31.99
CA ILE A 390 9.30 20.25 32.21
C ILE A 390 10.20 21.47 32.45
N TYR A 391 11.23 21.33 33.28
CA TYR A 391 12.20 22.39 33.54
C TYR A 391 13.01 22.77 32.30
N ASP A 392 13.52 21.78 31.56
CA ASP A 392 14.33 21.98 30.36
C ASP A 392 13.50 22.71 29.28
N VAL A 393 12.25 22.30 29.04
CA VAL A 393 11.32 22.97 28.10
C VAL A 393 10.97 24.39 28.56
N SER A 394 10.78 24.60 29.87
CA SER A 394 10.43 25.92 30.43
C SER A 394 11.58 26.92 30.41
N THR A 395 12.82 26.43 30.35
CA THR A 395 14.03 27.27 30.24
C THR A 395 14.59 27.28 28.83
N ASP A 396 13.92 26.60 27.91
CA ASP A 396 14.39 26.36 26.56
C ASP A 396 14.44 27.65 25.74
N ARG A 397 15.65 27.99 25.29
CA ARG A 397 15.95 29.10 24.37
C ARG A 397 16.07 28.65 22.91
N SER A 398 15.76 27.39 22.61
CA SER A 398 15.84 26.83 21.26
C SER A 398 14.78 27.40 20.32
N LEU A 399 14.91 27.03 19.04
CA LEU A 399 13.99 27.37 17.95
C LEU A 399 12.67 26.58 17.99
N THR A 400 12.42 25.80 19.04
CA THR A 400 11.17 25.05 19.20
C THR A 400 9.97 26.01 19.24
N PRO A 401 8.96 25.83 18.38
CA PRO A 401 7.78 26.68 18.39
C PRO A 401 7.02 26.59 19.71
N GLU A 402 6.48 27.72 20.17
CA GLU A 402 5.67 27.79 21.38
C GLU A 402 4.52 26.76 21.46
N PRO A 403 3.75 26.47 20.39
CA PRO A 403 2.71 25.43 20.47
C PRO A 403 3.28 24.03 20.76
N VAL A 404 4.50 23.73 20.31
CA VAL A 404 5.17 22.45 20.58
C VAL A 404 5.64 22.39 22.04
N LYS A 405 6.19 23.50 22.57
CA LYS A 405 6.55 23.60 23.98
C LYS A 405 5.32 23.42 24.88
N ALA A 406 4.22 24.10 24.57
CA ALA A 406 2.96 23.96 25.29
C ALA A 406 2.43 22.52 25.25
N ALA A 407 2.54 21.84 24.09
CA ALA A 407 2.16 20.44 23.98
C ALA A 407 3.04 19.54 24.86
N LEU A 408 4.36 19.72 24.87
CA LEU A 408 5.27 18.94 25.74
C LEU A 408 4.93 19.12 27.22
N LEU A 409 4.73 20.36 27.67
CA LEU A 409 4.37 20.64 29.06
C LEU A 409 3.02 20.02 29.43
N LYS A 410 2.03 20.12 28.55
CA LYS A 410 0.72 19.51 28.73
C LYS A 410 0.80 17.98 28.83
N GLU A 411 1.46 17.32 27.88
CA GLU A 411 1.55 15.85 27.85
C GLU A 411 2.43 15.31 28.99
N ALA A 412 3.46 16.05 29.42
CA ALA A 412 4.25 15.71 30.61
C ALA A 412 3.43 15.86 31.90
N THR A 413 2.61 16.92 32.00
CA THR A 413 1.67 17.10 33.12
C THR A 413 0.64 15.99 33.16
N GLN A 414 0.12 15.56 32.00
CA GLN A 414 -0.80 14.42 31.89
C GLN A 414 -0.15 13.13 32.39
N CYS A 415 1.12 12.88 32.08
CA CYS A 415 1.87 11.74 32.63
C CYS A 415 1.96 11.81 34.16
N LEU A 416 2.23 12.98 34.74
CA LEU A 416 2.29 13.16 36.20
C LEU A 416 0.95 12.88 36.87
N LEU A 417 -0.15 13.35 36.29
CA LEU A 417 -1.52 13.08 36.75
C LEU A 417 -1.85 11.58 36.73
N LEU A 418 -1.50 10.89 35.64
CA LEU A 418 -1.70 9.44 35.55
C LEU A 418 -0.85 8.69 36.58
N LEU A 419 0.41 9.09 36.78
CA LEU A 419 1.27 8.52 37.82
C LEU A 419 0.71 8.71 39.22
N ASP A 420 0.17 9.90 39.52
CA ASP A 420 -0.42 10.20 40.83
C ASP A 420 -1.62 9.30 41.14
N ARG A 421 -2.52 9.13 40.15
CA ARG A 421 -3.68 8.23 40.23
C ARG A 421 -3.25 6.79 40.49
N CYS A 422 -2.20 6.31 39.83
CA CYS A 422 -1.72 4.94 40.01
C CYS A 422 -0.91 4.73 41.31
N CYS A 423 -0.34 5.79 41.88
CA CYS A 423 0.54 5.74 43.04
C CYS A 423 -0.09 6.31 44.32
N GLN A 424 -1.42 6.29 44.43
CA GLN A 424 -2.15 6.70 45.65
C GLN A 424 -1.75 8.10 46.15
N GLN A 425 -1.71 9.08 45.24
CA GLN A 425 -1.40 10.48 45.55
C GLN A 425 0.03 10.76 46.03
N GLN A 426 0.95 9.80 45.89
CA GLN A 426 2.35 9.99 46.28
C GLN A 426 3.07 11.06 45.43
N VAL A 427 2.65 11.29 44.18
CA VAL A 427 3.27 12.32 43.33
C VAL A 427 2.97 13.70 43.92
N LYS A 428 1.71 13.98 44.30
CA LYS A 428 1.32 15.24 44.94
C LYS A 428 2.16 15.54 46.19
N VAL A 429 2.39 14.54 47.03
CA VAL A 429 3.21 14.70 48.25
C VAL A 429 4.66 15.07 47.90
N LEU A 430 5.25 14.40 46.91
CA LEU A 430 6.62 14.66 46.49
C LEU A 430 6.77 16.03 45.79
N LEU A 431 5.76 16.45 45.02
CA LEU A 431 5.77 17.74 44.32
C LEU A 431 5.61 18.93 45.26
N ALA A 432 4.98 18.78 46.43
CA ALA A 432 4.85 19.85 47.42
C ALA A 432 6.23 20.39 47.87
N GLY A 433 7.24 19.53 47.96
CA GLY A 433 8.61 19.95 48.26
C GLY A 433 9.25 20.75 47.13
N VAL A 434 8.95 20.40 45.87
CA VAL A 434 9.46 21.08 44.68
C VAL A 434 8.80 22.46 44.50
N TYR A 435 7.48 22.53 44.71
CA TYR A 435 6.70 23.78 44.61
C TYR A 435 7.30 24.90 45.46
N ASN A 436 7.70 24.60 46.70
CA ASN A 436 8.27 25.59 47.63
C ASN A 436 9.68 26.06 47.25
N SER A 437 10.37 25.39 46.32
CA SER A 437 11.75 25.69 45.91
C SER A 437 11.90 26.17 44.48
N SER A 438 10.86 26.03 43.64
CA SER A 438 10.92 26.40 42.22
C SER A 438 10.59 27.87 41.97
N THR A 439 11.35 28.53 41.10
CA THR A 439 11.17 29.94 40.72
C THR A 439 10.61 30.13 39.30
N ASN A 440 10.44 29.05 38.53
CA ASN A 440 9.98 29.10 37.15
C ASN A 440 8.44 29.00 37.08
N SER A 441 7.78 30.00 36.47
CA SER A 441 6.32 30.11 36.39
C SER A 441 5.65 28.92 35.69
N ASN A 442 6.26 28.40 34.62
CA ASN A 442 5.68 27.32 33.83
C ASN A 442 5.77 25.98 34.60
N VAL A 443 6.86 25.78 35.34
CA VAL A 443 7.03 24.62 36.22
C VAL A 443 6.00 24.67 37.35
N LEU A 444 5.82 25.84 37.97
CA LEU A 444 4.80 26.06 39.00
C LEU A 444 3.40 25.79 38.46
N GLU A 445 3.04 26.31 37.28
CA GLU A 445 1.74 26.07 36.65
C GLU A 445 1.49 24.56 36.43
N CYS A 446 2.48 23.82 35.93
CA CYS A 446 2.37 22.37 35.75
C CYS A 446 2.13 21.66 37.09
N ILE A 447 2.88 22.03 38.14
CA ILE A 447 2.73 21.44 39.48
C ILE A 447 1.35 21.78 40.07
N GLU A 448 0.89 23.02 39.94
CA GLU A 448 -0.43 23.46 40.42
C GLU A 448 -1.55 22.64 39.78
N ARG A 449 -1.47 22.38 38.48
CA ARG A 449 -2.46 21.53 37.78
C ARG A 449 -2.49 20.12 38.36
N VAL A 450 -1.33 19.52 38.66
CA VAL A 450 -1.26 18.21 39.31
C VAL A 450 -1.88 18.23 40.71
N GLN A 451 -1.70 19.32 41.47
CA GLN A 451 -2.26 19.45 42.81
C GLN A 451 -3.79 19.67 42.82
N GLN A 452 -4.32 20.39 41.83
CA GLN A 452 -5.73 20.78 41.75
C GLN A 452 -6.67 19.67 41.23
N GLU A 453 -6.15 18.72 40.45
CA GLU A 453 -6.98 17.66 39.87
C GLU A 453 -7.18 16.51 40.87
N ASN A 454 -8.43 16.26 41.28
CA ASN A 454 -8.78 15.27 42.30
C ASN A 454 -8.64 13.82 41.85
#